data_AF-A0A960BMU3-F1
#
_entry.id   AF-A0A960BMU3-F1
#
_cell.length_a   1.000
_cell.length_b   1.000
_cell.length_c   1.000
_cell.angle_alpha   90.00
_cell.angle_beta   90.00
_cell.angle_gamma   90.00
#
_symmetry.space_group_name_H-M   'P 1'
#
loop_
_entity.id
_entity.type
_entity.pdbx_description
1 polymer ?
#
loop_
_entity_poly.entity_id
_entity_poly.type
_entity_poly.pdbx_seq_one_letter_code
_entity_poly.pdbx_strand_id
1 'polypeptide(L)'
;MYDIVALRKAADGTHETFDLSEFFWAGEDSFAYFAGARSGLLSDDDVAEAAAALRDNTIGIMLVFENAWASAFVGAARSSGGAMVASSRIPAQDLLDVLDELDSQ
;
A
#
# COMPACT_ATOMS: atom_id res chain seq x y z
N MET A 1 -11.91 4.46 -2.66
CA MET A 1 -11.13 4.27 -3.91
C MET A 1 -9.80 3.58 -3.61
N TYR A 2 -9.20 2.87 -4.56
CA TYR A 2 -7.83 2.38 -4.43
C TYR A 2 -7.10 2.41 -5.79
N ASP A 3 -5.77 2.49 -5.76
CA ASP A 3 -4.87 2.38 -6.91
C ASP A 3 -3.69 1.48 -6.53
N ILE A 4 -3.31 0.58 -7.44
CA ILE A 4 -2.22 -0.38 -7.20
C ILE A 4 -1.34 -0.50 -8.43
N VAL A 5 -0.03 -0.39 -8.20
CA VAL A 5 0.99 -0.63 -9.22
C VAL A 5 2.04 -1.58 -8.66
N ALA A 6 2.35 -2.62 -9.42
CA ALA A 6 3.51 -3.46 -9.17
C ALA A 6 4.67 -3.03 -10.07
N LEU A 7 5.87 -3.00 -9.52
CA LEU A 7 7.08 -2.73 -10.28
C LEU A 7 8.18 -3.72 -9.96
N ARG A 8 9.00 -4.02 -10.96
CA ARG A 8 10.26 -4.78 -10.82
C ARG A 8 11.41 -3.83 -11.06
N LYS A 9 12.40 -3.84 -10.16
CA LYS A 9 13.71 -3.25 -10.42
C LYS A 9 14.67 -4.34 -10.86
N ALA A 10 15.20 -4.22 -12.07
CA ALA A 10 16.19 -5.13 -12.62
C ALA A 10 17.57 -4.93 -11.99
N ALA A 11 18.51 -5.82 -12.32
CA ALA A 11 19.88 -5.77 -11.80
C ALA A 11 20.72 -4.64 -12.40
N ASP A 12 20.31 -4.09 -13.55
CA ASP A 12 20.97 -2.96 -14.23
C ASP A 12 20.38 -1.60 -13.81
N GLY A 13 19.49 -1.59 -12.80
CA GLY A 13 18.81 -0.41 -12.29
C GLY A 13 17.61 0.04 -13.12
N THR A 14 17.30 -0.61 -14.25
CA THR A 14 16.06 -0.35 -15.00
C THR A 14 14.84 -0.86 -14.22
N HIS A 15 13.66 -0.31 -14.51
CA HIS A 15 12.42 -0.75 -13.89
C HIS A 15 11.29 -0.90 -14.92
N GLU A 16 10.37 -1.81 -14.62
CA GLU A 16 9.16 -2.05 -15.40
C GLU A 16 7.96 -2.21 -14.47
N THR A 17 6.78 -1.75 -14.89
CA THR A 17 5.51 -2.00 -14.19
C THR A 17 4.79 -3.18 -14.81
N PHE A 18 4.08 -3.95 -14.00
CA PHE A 18 3.28 -5.08 -14.46
C PHE A 18 1.97 -5.16 -13.67
N ASP A 19 0.97 -5.86 -14.23
CA ASP A 19 -0.26 -6.15 -13.51
C ASP A 19 0.00 -7.25 -12.46
N LEU A 20 -0.45 -7.05 -11.23
CA LEU A 20 -0.29 -8.04 -10.15
C LEU A 20 -0.89 -9.39 -10.52
N SER A 21 -2.00 -9.39 -11.26
CA SER A 21 -2.61 -10.62 -11.71
C SER A 21 -1.65 -11.39 -12.61
N GLU A 22 -0.87 -10.77 -13.48
CA GLU A 22 0.02 -11.49 -14.42
C GLU A 22 1.20 -12.20 -13.74
N PHE A 23 1.63 -11.75 -12.56
CA PHE A 23 2.85 -12.26 -11.92
C PHE A 23 2.61 -13.33 -10.84
N PHE A 24 1.43 -13.36 -10.22
CA PHE A 24 1.16 -14.23 -9.06
C PHE A 24 0.34 -15.51 -9.37
N TRP A 25 0.20 -15.93 -10.64
CA TRP A 25 -0.55 -17.15 -10.97
C TRP A 25 0.24 -18.45 -10.73
N ALA A 26 -0.04 -19.09 -9.60
CA ALA A 26 -0.16 -20.53 -9.46
C ALA A 26 -0.92 -20.91 -8.15
N GLY A 27 -2.20 -20.53 -8.01
CA GLY A 27 -2.99 -20.93 -6.83
C GLY A 27 -4.40 -20.35 -6.74
N GLU A 28 -5.21 -20.89 -5.81
CA GLU A 28 -6.60 -20.46 -5.51
C GLU A 28 -6.68 -19.04 -4.91
N ASP A 29 -5.57 -18.50 -4.37
CA ASP A 29 -5.45 -17.13 -3.85
C ASP A 29 -5.05 -16.14 -4.95
N SER A 30 -5.89 -16.01 -5.97
CA SER A 30 -5.59 -15.17 -7.12
C SER A 30 -5.69 -13.68 -6.78
N PHE A 31 -4.64 -12.92 -7.10
CA PHE A 31 -4.65 -11.44 -7.10
C PHE A 31 -5.51 -10.85 -8.23
N ALA A 32 -6.28 -11.66 -8.96
CA ALA A 32 -7.21 -11.20 -10.00
C ALA A 32 -8.23 -10.16 -9.51
N TYR A 33 -8.53 -10.10 -8.21
CA TYR A 33 -9.39 -9.02 -7.67
C TYR A 33 -8.79 -7.62 -7.90
N PHE A 34 -7.46 -7.52 -8.02
CA PHE A 34 -6.75 -6.27 -8.27
C PHE A 34 -6.47 -6.01 -9.76
N ALA A 35 -6.92 -6.90 -10.66
CA ALA A 35 -6.81 -6.67 -12.09
C ALA A 35 -7.59 -5.40 -12.45
N GLY A 36 -6.93 -4.45 -13.12
CA GLY A 36 -7.54 -3.16 -13.45
C GLY A 36 -7.68 -2.19 -12.26
N ALA A 37 -7.00 -2.44 -11.14
CA ALA A 37 -6.91 -1.50 -10.02
C ALA A 37 -6.18 -0.19 -10.37
N ARG A 38 -5.55 -0.11 -11.55
CA ARG A 38 -4.79 1.06 -11.99
C ARG A 38 -5.75 2.20 -12.36
N SER A 39 -6.01 3.07 -11.39
CA SER A 39 -6.91 4.22 -11.58
C SER A 39 -6.22 5.47 -12.14
N GLY A 40 -4.88 5.48 -12.13
CA GLY A 40 -4.06 6.60 -12.61
C GLY A 40 -3.79 7.66 -11.54
N LEU A 41 -4.08 7.36 -10.27
CA LEU A 41 -3.65 8.17 -9.12
C LEU A 41 -2.15 8.07 -8.89
N LEU A 42 -1.56 6.90 -9.17
CA LEU A 42 -0.12 6.70 -9.22
C LEU A 42 0.40 7.05 -10.63
N SER A 43 1.12 8.16 -10.71
CA SER A 43 1.74 8.64 -11.95
C SER A 43 3.05 7.90 -12.25
N ASP A 44 3.57 8.07 -13.47
CA ASP A 44 4.87 7.50 -13.85
C ASP A 44 6.03 8.11 -13.03
N ASP A 45 5.90 9.36 -12.58
CA ASP A 45 6.88 10.00 -11.70
C ASP A 45 6.89 9.35 -10.32
N ASP A 46 5.71 9.01 -9.76
CA ASP A 46 5.60 8.29 -8.48
C ASP A 46 6.23 6.89 -8.58
N VAL A 47 6.04 6.21 -9.72
CA VAL A 47 6.65 4.91 -9.99
C VAL A 47 8.17 5.03 -10.08
N ALA A 48 8.68 6.06 -10.75
CA ALA A 48 10.12 6.29 -10.88
C ALA A 48 10.76 6.59 -9.51
N GLU A 49 10.10 7.38 -8.66
CA GLU A 49 10.56 7.66 -7.30
C GLU A 49 10.57 6.39 -6.45
N ALA A 50 9.49 5.59 -6.49
CA ALA A 50 9.42 4.32 -5.78
C ALA A 50 10.51 3.34 -6.26
N ALA A 51 10.75 3.25 -7.57
CA ALA A 51 11.81 2.42 -8.15
C ALA A 51 13.20 2.87 -7.68
N ALA A 52 13.45 4.17 -7.55
CA ALA A 52 14.71 4.68 -7.04
C ALA A 52 14.97 4.26 -5.58
N ALA A 53 13.93 4.15 -4.76
CA ALA A 53 14.02 3.71 -3.37
C ALA A 53 14.21 2.19 -3.20
N LEU A 54 13.88 1.38 -4.21
CA LEU A 54 14.09 -0.07 -4.17
C LEU A 54 15.55 -0.46 -4.38
N ARG A 55 15.97 -1.55 -3.73
CA ARG A 55 17.21 -2.25 -4.09
C ARG A 55 17.06 -2.92 -5.46
N ASP A 56 18.15 -3.03 -6.19
CA ASP A 56 18.16 -3.77 -7.45
C ASP A 56 17.71 -5.23 -7.24
N ASN A 57 17.16 -5.84 -8.29
CA ASN A 57 16.61 -7.19 -8.27
C ASN A 57 15.52 -7.41 -7.19
N THR A 58 14.61 -6.43 -7.05
CA THR A 58 13.50 -6.45 -6.07
C THR A 58 12.17 -6.17 -6.77
N ILE A 59 11.08 -6.69 -6.20
CA ILE A 59 9.71 -6.34 -6.57
C ILE A 59 9.15 -5.39 -5.52
N GLY A 60 8.52 -4.30 -5.97
CA GLY A 60 7.78 -3.37 -5.12
C GLY A 60 6.29 -3.37 -5.47
N ILE A 61 5.46 -3.09 -4.47
CA ILE A 61 4.04 -2.84 -4.62
C ILE A 61 3.74 -1.46 -4.06
N MET A 62 3.13 -0.62 -4.89
CA MET A 62 2.60 0.68 -4.50
C MET A 62 1.09 0.54 -4.33
N LEU A 63 0.56 1.06 -3.22
CA LEU A 63 -0.87 1.01 -2.90
C LEU A 63 -1.30 2.39 -2.42
N VAL A 64 -2.28 2.94 -3.11
CA VAL A 64 -3.06 4.09 -2.64
C VAL A 64 -4.45 3.58 -2.30
N PHE A 65 -4.98 3.97 -1.15
CA PHE A 65 -6.35 3.67 -0.78
C PHE A 65 -6.93 4.82 0.00
N GLU A 66 -8.25 4.95 -0.09
CA GLU A 66 -9.01 5.97 0.60
C GLU A 66 -9.68 5.37 1.84
N ASN A 67 -9.47 6.00 2.99
CA ASN A 67 -10.16 5.67 4.23
C ASN A 67 -11.56 6.29 4.29
N ALA A 68 -12.44 5.93 3.34
CA ALA A 68 -13.77 6.51 3.22
C ALA A 68 -14.64 6.33 4.50
N TRP A 69 -14.39 5.25 5.24
CA TRP A 69 -15.02 4.96 6.54
C TRP A 69 -14.82 6.09 7.55
N ALA A 70 -13.68 6.78 7.51
CA ALA A 70 -13.32 7.80 8.48
C ALA A 70 -13.91 9.18 8.16
N SER A 71 -14.54 9.34 6.98
CA SER A 71 -15.05 10.63 6.50
C SER A 71 -15.96 11.33 7.52
N ALA A 72 -16.93 10.61 8.09
CA ALA A 72 -17.86 11.16 9.08
C ALA A 72 -17.15 11.57 10.38
N PHE A 73 -16.24 10.74 10.87
CA PHE A 73 -15.45 11.03 12.07
C PHE A 73 -14.55 12.25 11.87
N VAL A 74 -13.79 12.29 10.77
CA VAL A 74 -12.89 13.41 10.43
C VAL A 74 -13.69 14.70 10.24
N GLY A 75 -14.86 14.61 9.59
CA GLY A 75 -15.76 15.75 9.39
C GLY A 75 -16.29 16.33 10.70
N ALA A 76 -16.73 15.47 11.62
CA ALA A 76 -17.18 15.87 12.95
C ALA A 76 -16.03 16.51 13.76
N ALA A 77 -14.86 15.86 13.79
CA ALA A 77 -13.69 16.35 14.52
C ALA A 77 -13.26 17.75 14.02
N ARG A 78 -13.19 17.96 12.70
CA ARG A 78 -12.86 19.27 12.11
C ARG A 78 -13.91 20.33 12.42
N SER A 79 -15.19 19.97 12.36
CA SER A 79 -16.30 20.89 12.71
C SER A 79 -16.26 21.31 14.18
N SER A 80 -15.70 20.48 15.06
CA SER A 80 -15.44 20.82 16.46
C SER A 80 -14.11 21.53 16.70
N GLY A 81 -13.40 21.95 15.65
CA GLY A 81 -12.10 22.64 15.75
C GLY A 81 -10.89 21.71 15.94
N GLY A 82 -11.09 20.40 15.79
CA GLY A 82 -10.01 19.40 15.85
C GLY A 82 -9.09 19.45 14.63
N ALA A 83 -7.82 19.10 14.84
CA ALA A 83 -6.80 18.98 13.80
C ALA A 83 -5.97 17.71 13.99
N MET A 84 -5.42 17.19 12.89
CA MET A 84 -4.48 16.07 12.93
C MET A 84 -3.14 16.57 13.46
N VAL A 85 -2.68 16.01 14.58
CA VAL A 85 -1.41 16.38 15.23
C VAL A 85 -0.29 15.37 14.93
N ALA A 86 -0.64 14.12 14.63
CA ALA A 86 0.30 13.06 14.28
C ALA A 86 -0.38 12.02 13.39
N SER A 87 0.38 11.40 12.50
CA SER A 87 -0.02 10.25 11.69
C SER A 87 1.17 9.32 11.56
N SER A 88 1.00 8.06 11.95
CA SER A 88 2.05 7.04 11.88
C SER A 88 1.44 5.68 11.60
N ARG A 89 2.26 4.78 11.04
CA ARG A 89 1.95 3.35 10.96
C ARG A 89 2.45 2.66 12.23
N ILE A 90 1.68 1.70 12.73
CA ILE A 90 2.14 0.77 13.76
C ILE A 90 2.77 -0.43 13.05
N PRO A 91 4.03 -0.80 13.34
CA PRO A 91 4.64 -2.02 12.81
C PRO A 91 3.81 -3.25 13.16
N ALA A 92 3.70 -4.20 12.21
CA ALA A 92 2.91 -5.40 12.43
C ALA A 92 3.42 -6.22 13.61
N GLN A 93 4.75 -6.28 13.81
CA GLN A 93 5.34 -7.02 14.92
C GLN A 93 4.93 -6.43 16.28
N ASP A 94 5.02 -5.11 16.43
CA ASP A 94 4.58 -4.43 17.66
C ASP A 94 3.12 -4.73 18.01
N LEU A 95 2.24 -4.84 17.00
CA LEU A 95 0.84 -5.23 17.21
C LEU A 95 0.71 -6.69 17.65
N LEU A 96 1.44 -7.60 17.00
CA LEU A 96 1.40 -9.03 17.33
C LEU A 96 1.88 -9.29 18.75
N ASP A 97 2.99 -8.65 19.16
CA ASP A 97 3.55 -8.79 20.50
C ASP A 97 2.53 -8.37 21.58
N VAL A 98 1.76 -7.30 21.35
CA VAL A 98 0.70 -6.84 22.26
C VAL A 98 -0.48 -7.81 22.31
N LEU A 99 -0.89 -8.38 21.16
CA LEU A 99 -1.98 -9.35 21.12
C LEU A 99 -1.60 -10.64 21.86
N ASP A 100 -0.39 -11.14 21.67
CA ASP A 100 0.13 -12.32 22.36
C ASP A 100 0.18 -12.10 23.90
N GLU A 101 0.55 -10.89 24.34
CA GLU A 101 0.52 -10.53 25.76
C GLU A 101 -0.91 -10.55 26.32
N LEU A 102 -1.88 -9.98 25.60
CA LEU A 102 -3.29 -9.93 26.02
C LEU A 102 -3.94 -11.32 26.09
N ASP A 103 -3.61 -12.21 25.16
CA ASP A 103 -4.15 -13.58 25.14
C ASP A 103 -3.52 -14.49 26.21
N SER A 104 -2.39 -14.06 26.81
CA SER A 104 -1.70 -14.78 27.89
C SER A 104 -2.15 -14.39 29.31
N GLN A 105 -3.07 -13.42 29.43
CA GLN A 105 -3.67 -12.97 30.70
C GLN A 105 -4.97 -13.71 31.02
#